data_AF-A0A942RM01-F1
#
_entry.id   AF-A0A942RM01-F1
#
_cell.length_a   1.000
_cell.length_b   1.000
_cell.length_c   1.000
_cell.angle_alpha   90.00
_cell.angle_beta   90.00
_cell.angle_gamma   90.00
#
_symmetry.space_group_name_H-M   'P 1'
#
loop_
_entity.id
_entity.type
_entity.pdbx_description
1 polymer ?
#
loop_
_entity_poly.entity_id
_entity_poly.type
_entity_poly.pdbx_seq_one_letter_code
_entity_poly.pdbx_strand_id
1 'polypeptide(L)' 'MAKQQSFADKAMKAAMHAGLKCEKCGEIKQPTLLIDSVPSKHGGIRFAQTRVKVCKCNEKEIYG' A
#
# COMPACT_ATOMS: atom_id res chain seq x y z
N MET A 1 -26.37 -0.52 20.27
CA MET A 1 -25.64 -0.57 21.55
C MET A 1 -24.15 -0.72 21.25
N ALA A 2 -23.35 0.32 21.47
CA ALA A 2 -21.90 0.22 21.32
C ALA A 2 -21.35 -0.50 22.57
N LYS A 3 -20.77 -1.70 22.40
CA LYS A 3 -20.04 -2.36 23.49
C LYS A 3 -18.95 -1.41 23.99
N GLN A 4 -18.90 -1.15 25.30
CA GLN A 4 -17.80 -0.41 25.92
C GLN A 4 -16.49 -1.13 25.58
N GLN A 5 -15.63 -0.50 24.78
CA GLN A 5 -14.32 -1.05 24.44
C GLN A 5 -13.34 -0.65 25.52
N SER A 6 -12.69 -1.63 26.15
CA SER A 6 -11.64 -1.39 27.12
C SER A 6 -10.42 -0.76 26.44
N PHE A 7 -9.52 -0.16 27.23
CA PHE A 7 -8.23 0.31 26.72
C PHE A 7 -7.43 -0.85 26.10
N ALA A 8 -7.51 -2.05 26.68
CA ALA A 8 -6.88 -3.24 26.14
C ALA A 8 -7.41 -3.59 24.73
N ASP A 9 -8.72 -3.52 24.52
CA ASP A 9 -9.33 -3.77 23.20
C ASP A 9 -8.87 -2.77 22.14
N LYS A 10 -8.67 -1.51 22.54
CA LYS A 10 -8.17 -0.45 21.66
C LYS A 10 -6.68 -0.63 21.36
N ALA A 11 -5.88 -1.00 22.36
CA ALA A 11 -4.46 -1.27 22.20
C ALA A 11 -4.22 -2.48 21.26
N MET A 12 -4.99 -3.56 21.41
CA MET A 12 -4.89 -4.72 20.52
C MET A 12 -5.27 -4.39 19.08
N LYS A 13 -6.32 -3.59 18.86
CA LYS A 13 -6.71 -3.15 17.52
C LYS A 13 -5.68 -2.23 16.87
N ALA A 14 -5.05 -1.36 17.66
CA ALA A 14 -3.97 -0.50 17.17
C ALA A 14 -2.69 -1.30 16.85
N ALA A 15 -2.42 -2.37 17.62
CA ALA A 15 -1.31 -3.28 17.38
C ALA A 15 -1.54 -4.23 16.19
N MET A 16 -2.80 -4.49 15.82
CA MET A 16 -3.10 -5.17 14.56
C MET A 16 -2.72 -4.28 13.39
N HIS A 17 -1.62 -4.63 12.72
CA HIS A 17 -1.23 -3.96 11.50
C HIS A 17 -2.36 -4.02 10.45
N ALA A 18 -2.92 -2.87 10.13
CA ALA A 18 -3.92 -2.73 9.08
C ALA A 18 -3.21 -2.80 7.71
N GLY A 19 -3.47 -3.84 6.93
CA GLY A 19 -2.95 -3.94 5.57
C GLY A 19 -3.03 -5.34 4.96
N LEU A 20 -2.86 -5.40 3.65
CA LEU A 20 -2.75 -6.68 2.93
C LEU A 20 -1.36 -7.26 3.19
N LYS A 21 -1.32 -8.46 3.78
CA LYS A 21 -0.09 -9.22 3.92
C LYS A 21 0.33 -9.79 2.56
N CYS A 22 1.62 -9.84 2.32
CA CYS A 22 2.18 -10.55 1.18
C CYS A 22 2.21 -12.05 1.47
N GLU A 23 1.70 -12.88 0.56
CA GLU A 23 1.68 -14.34 0.70
C GLU A 23 3.09 -14.96 0.61
N LYS A 24 4.04 -14.26 -0.02
CA LYS A 24 5.43 -14.75 -0.19
C LYS A 24 6.32 -14.47 1.01
N CYS A 25 6.28 -13.26 1.57
CA CYS A 25 7.17 -12.86 2.68
C CYS A 25 6.46 -12.63 4.02
N GLY A 26 5.12 -12.64 4.07
CA GLY A 26 4.35 -12.37 5.28
C GLY A 26 4.36 -10.91 5.76
N GLU A 27 5.22 -10.06 5.18
CA GLU A 27 5.27 -8.62 5.46
C GLU A 27 3.98 -7.92 4.97
N ILE A 28 3.64 -6.79 5.61
CA ILE A 28 2.52 -5.95 5.19
C ILE A 28 2.94 -5.17 3.95
N LYS A 29 2.14 -5.26 2.87
CA LYS A 29 2.38 -4.45 1.68
C LYS A 29 2.12 -2.98 2.01
N GLN A 30 3.13 -2.14 1.78
CA GLN A 30 3.07 -0.71 1.96
C GLN A 30 2.26 -0.07 0.82
N PRO A 31 1.19 0.69 1.10
CA PRO A 31 0.48 1.44 0.09
C PRO A 31 1.34 2.63 -0.36
N THR A 32 1.69 2.67 -1.65
CA THR A 32 2.58 3.67 -2.23
C THR A 32 1.90 4.32 -3.44
N LEU A 33 2.04 5.64 -3.58
CA LEU A 33 1.65 6.34 -4.80
C LEU A 33 2.85 6.33 -5.76
N LEU A 34 2.74 5.59 -6.85
CA LEU A 34 3.71 5.56 -7.93
C LEU A 34 3.38 6.68 -8.94
N ILE A 35 4.41 7.40 -9.38
CA ILE A 35 4.29 8.46 -10.38
C ILE A 35 5.19 8.09 -11.56
N ASP A 36 4.57 7.77 -12.69
CA ASP A 36 5.28 7.35 -13.91
C ASP A 36 5.18 8.42 -15.00
N SER A 37 6.28 8.65 -15.71
CA SER A 37 6.34 9.53 -16.88
C SER A 37 5.90 8.76 -18.14
N VAL A 38 4.67 9.02 -18.59
CA VAL A 38 4.08 8.36 -19.76
C VAL A 38 4.00 9.34 -20.93
N PRO A 39 4.45 8.97 -22.14
CA PRO A 39 4.31 9.82 -23.31
C PRO A 39 2.83 10.03 -23.66
N SER A 40 2.47 11.29 -23.92
CA SER A 40 1.16 11.70 -24.41
C SER A 40 1.09 11.50 -25.93
N LYS A 41 -0.11 11.19 -26.43
CA LYS A 41 -0.41 11.11 -27.87
C LYS A 41 -0.02 12.38 -28.66
N HIS A 42 0.08 13.52 -27.99
CA HIS A 42 0.41 14.81 -28.60
C HIS A 42 1.87 15.26 -28.37
N GLY A 43 2.78 14.33 -28.05
CA GLY A 43 4.22 14.62 -27.95
C GLY A 43 4.71 15.21 -26.62
N GLY A 44 3.81 15.43 -25.65
CA GLY A 44 4.19 15.80 -24.28
C GLY A 44 4.46 14.60 -23.37
N ILE A 45 4.98 14.84 -22.17
CA ILE A 45 5.09 13.83 -21.10
C ILE A 45 4.00 14.09 -20.07
N ARG A 46 3.26 13.05 -19.67
CA ARG A 46 2.26 13.10 -18.59
C ARG A 46 2.77 12.32 -17.39
N PHE A 47 2.42 12.77 -16.19
CA PHE A 47 2.70 12.05 -14.96
C PHE A 47 1.46 11.27 -14.55
N ALA A 48 1.50 9.94 -14.73
CA ALA A 48 0.43 9.04 -14.34
C ALA A 48 0.60 8.66 -12.86
N GLN A 49 -0.47 8.85 -12.07
CA GLN A 49 -0.48 8.48 -10.65
C GLN A 49 -1.17 7.14 -10.47
N THR A 50 -0.46 6.16 -9.94
CA THR A 50 -1.00 4.81 -9.69
C THR A 50 -0.82 4.46 -8.21
N ARG A 51 -1.91 4.09 -7.53
CA ARG A 51 -1.84 3.58 -6.16
C ARG A 51 -1.49 2.10 -6.19
N VAL A 52 -0.30 1.75 -5.73
CA VAL A 52 0.22 0.39 -5.71
C VAL A 52 0.48 -0.07 -4.28
N LYS A 53 0.62 -1.39 -4.08
CA LYS A 53 0.96 -2.00 -2.79
C LYS A 53 2.28 -2.74 -2.94
N VAL A 54 3.33 -2.22 -2.30
CA VAL A 54 4.71 -2.66 -2.49
C VAL A 54 5.21 -3.43 -1.27
N CYS A 55 5.97 -4.47 -1.52
CA CYS A 55 6.79 -5.22 -0.58
C CYS A 55 8.07 -5.67 -1.30
N LYS A 56 9.05 -6.20 -0.58
CA LYS A 56 10.32 -6.66 -1.18
C LYS A 56 10.15 -7.68 -2.31
N CYS A 57 9.07 -8.45 -2.30
CA CYS A 57 8.83 -9.46 -3.32
C CYS A 57 8.39 -8.91 -4.67
N ASN A 58 7.72 -7.74 -4.70
CA ASN A 58 7.17 -7.15 -5.93
C ASN A 58 7.76 -5.77 -6.25
N GLU A 59 8.74 -5.30 -5.48
CA GLU A 59 9.42 -4.02 -5.74
C GLU A 59 10.02 -3.97 -7.15
N LYS A 60 10.67 -5.05 -7.60
CA LYS A 60 11.29 -5.12 -8.95
C LYS A 60 10.26 -5.06 -10.06
N GLU A 61 9.10 -5.69 -9.85
CA GLU A 61 8.01 -5.66 -10.84
C GLU A 61 7.36 -4.27 -10.93
N ILE A 62 7.35 -3.51 -9.83
CA ILE A 62 6.67 -2.22 -9.73
C ILE A 62 7.58 -1.06 -10.13
N TYR A 63 8.86 -1.10 -9.74
CA TYR A 63 9.80 -0.01 -9.97
C TYR A 63 10.67 -0.17 -11.23
N GLY A 64 10.78 -1.40 -11.78
CA GLY A 64 11.66 -1.70 -12.90
C GLY A 64 13.07 -2.05 -12.48
#